data_AF-A0A8S3HQ03-F1
#
_entry.id   AF-A0A8S3HQ03-F1
#
_cell.length_a   1.000
_cell.length_b   1.000
_cell.length_c   1.000
_cell.angle_alpha   90.00
_cell.angle_beta   90.00
_cell.angle_gamma   90.00
#
_symmetry.space_group_name_H-M   'P 1'
#
loop_
_entity.id
_entity.type
_entity.pdbx_description
1 polymer ?
#
loop_
_entity_poly.entity_id
_entity_poly.type
_entity_poly.pdbx_seq_one_letter_code
_entity_poly.pdbx_strand_id
1 'polypeptide(L)'
;MQIRHCALSLVGEPIMYPHINELIDLLHAKKISSFLVTNAQFPDEIRVLQPVTQLYVSVDAGTKESLKKIDRPLFRDFWERYLDSLRALKTKGQRTVYRLTLVKGYNTEEIEQYAKLVELGDPDFIEVKGVTYCGDSDASNLTMANVPWHEEVVTFVRLLCERLPQFDLACEHEHSNCLLLANTKFRIDDKWHTWIDYEKFHECVARHKATSGAETFTSLDYMAVTPDWAVIGSNERGFDPIDTRWYRKSTAKKNLSGC
;
A
#
# COMPACT_ATOMS: atom_id res chain seq x y z
N MET A 1 -10.50 17.30 19.61
CA MET A 1 -10.05 16.28 18.63
C MET A 1 -9.25 17.01 17.56
N GLN A 2 -7.97 16.69 17.39
CA GLN A 2 -7.12 17.27 16.35
C GLN A 2 -6.87 16.21 15.28
N ILE A 3 -7.28 16.48 14.04
CA ILE A 3 -7.07 15.57 12.91
C ILE A 3 -5.57 15.53 12.61
N ARG A 4 -5.01 14.33 12.41
CA ARG A 4 -3.59 14.11 12.12
C ARG A 4 -3.33 13.55 10.73
N HIS A 5 -4.28 12.81 10.17
CA HIS A 5 -4.11 12.05 8.94
C HIS A 5 -5.34 12.18 8.04
N CYS A 6 -5.13 12.31 6.74
CA CYS A 6 -6.17 12.33 5.73
C CYS A 6 -5.92 11.24 4.69
N ALA A 7 -6.86 10.31 4.56
CA ALA A 7 -6.85 9.26 3.54
C ALA A 7 -7.76 9.68 2.37
N LEU A 8 -7.14 10.00 1.24
CA LEU A 8 -7.80 10.29 -0.03
C LEU A 8 -7.99 8.97 -0.78
N SER A 9 -8.94 8.15 -0.33
CA SER A 9 -9.09 6.77 -0.79
C SER A 9 -10.50 6.17 -0.62
N LEU A 10 -11.53 7.01 -0.44
CA LEU A 10 -12.88 6.51 -0.09
C LEU A 10 -13.63 5.96 -1.32
N VAL A 11 -13.99 6.83 -2.27
CA VAL A 11 -14.71 6.50 -3.49
C VAL A 11 -14.22 7.43 -4.61
N GLY A 12 -14.18 6.91 -5.84
CA GLY A 12 -13.74 7.65 -7.01
C GLY A 12 -12.21 7.68 -7.13
N GLU A 13 -11.72 8.54 -8.02
CA GLU A 13 -10.30 8.69 -8.31
C GLU A 13 -9.84 10.09 -7.85
N PRO A 14 -9.19 10.21 -6.69
CA PRO A 14 -8.90 11.50 -6.07
C PRO A 14 -7.95 12.36 -6.91
N ILE A 15 -7.06 11.74 -7.69
CA ILE A 15 -6.08 12.45 -8.49
C ILE A 15 -6.72 13.21 -9.68
N MET A 16 -7.95 12.87 -10.06
CA MET A 16 -8.73 13.60 -11.07
C MET A 16 -9.23 14.95 -10.56
N TYR A 17 -9.19 15.22 -9.26
CA TYR A 17 -9.68 16.48 -8.72
C TYR A 17 -8.78 17.64 -9.16
N PRO A 18 -9.29 18.67 -9.88
CA PRO A 18 -8.44 19.71 -10.45
C PRO A 18 -7.61 20.51 -9.44
N HIS A 19 -8.05 20.55 -8.18
CA HIS A 19 -7.37 21.25 -7.08
C HIS A 19 -6.70 20.28 -6.10
N ILE A 20 -6.33 19.07 -6.55
CA ILE A 20 -5.72 18.06 -5.67
C ILE A 20 -4.43 18.57 -5.00
N ASN A 21 -3.58 19.28 -5.73
CA ASN A 21 -2.35 19.86 -5.20
C ASN A 21 -2.62 20.98 -4.17
N GLU A 22 -3.63 21.82 -4.41
CA GLU A 22 -4.06 22.85 -3.46
C GLU A 22 -4.61 22.22 -2.18
N LEU A 23 -5.39 21.14 -2.30
CA LEU A 23 -5.89 20.39 -1.16
C LEU A 23 -4.74 19.79 -0.33
N ILE A 24 -3.76 19.16 -0.98
CA ILE A 24 -2.57 18.59 -0.32
C ILE A 24 -1.82 19.68 0.45
N ASP A 25 -1.62 20.83 -0.18
CA ASP A 25 -0.99 21.99 0.44
C ASP A 25 -1.72 22.47 1.69
N LEU A 26 -3.05 22.56 1.64
CA LEU A 26 -3.88 22.96 2.77
C LEU A 26 -3.81 21.96 3.93
N LEU A 27 -3.72 20.65 3.63
CA LEU A 27 -3.53 19.61 4.65
C LEU A 27 -2.17 19.75 5.32
N HIS A 28 -1.10 19.90 4.54
CA HIS A 28 0.27 19.97 5.07
C HIS A 28 0.55 21.27 5.83
N ALA A 29 -0.06 22.39 5.42
CA ALA A 29 -0.03 23.63 6.18
C ALA A 29 -0.61 23.48 7.60
N LYS A 30 -1.53 22.53 7.79
CA LYS A 30 -2.14 22.18 9.08
C LYS A 30 -1.44 20.99 9.78
N LYS A 31 -0.30 20.52 9.26
CA LYS A 31 0.43 19.33 9.75
C LYS A 31 -0.48 18.08 9.79
N ILE A 32 -1.30 17.93 8.75
CA ILE A 32 -2.11 16.72 8.50
C ILE A 32 -1.39 15.92 7.41
N SER A 33 -1.01 14.69 7.70
CA SER A 33 -0.39 13.82 6.70
C SER A 33 -1.40 13.35 5.65
N SER A 34 -0.95 13.10 4.42
CA SER A 34 -1.83 12.73 3.30
C SER A 34 -1.46 11.38 2.70
N PHE A 35 -2.46 10.51 2.57
CA PHE A 35 -2.35 9.20 1.92
C PHE A 35 -3.26 9.21 0.70
N LEU A 36 -2.70 9.18 -0.50
CA LEU A 36 -3.47 9.25 -1.74
C LEU A 36 -3.42 7.90 -2.44
N VAL A 37 -4.59 7.36 -2.79
CA VAL A 37 -4.70 6.12 -3.56
C VAL A 37 -5.20 6.43 -4.97
N THR A 38 -4.53 5.87 -5.98
CA THR A 38 -4.94 5.95 -7.39
C THR A 38 -5.02 4.57 -8.03
N ASN A 39 -5.91 4.41 -9.01
CA ASN A 39 -6.04 3.18 -9.81
C ASN A 39 -5.00 3.06 -10.94
N ALA A 40 -3.96 3.89 -10.94
CA ALA A 40 -2.93 3.93 -11.99
C ALA A 40 -3.49 4.16 -13.39
N GLN A 41 -4.61 4.88 -13.52
CA GLN A 41 -5.05 5.30 -14.83
C GLN A 41 -4.50 6.66 -15.23
N PHE A 42 -4.10 7.55 -14.33
CA PHE A 42 -3.85 8.97 -14.63
C PHE A 42 -2.35 9.34 -14.53
N PRO A 43 -1.51 8.92 -15.49
CA PRO A 43 -0.06 9.03 -15.33
C PRO A 43 0.44 10.48 -15.37
N ASP A 44 -0.21 11.36 -16.14
CA ASP A 44 0.16 12.78 -16.22
C ASP A 44 -0.15 13.51 -14.92
N GLU A 45 -1.30 13.21 -14.32
CA GLU A 45 -1.70 13.69 -13.01
C GLU A 45 -0.74 13.17 -11.93
N ILE A 46 -0.29 11.90 -12.02
CA ILE A 46 0.75 11.38 -11.14
C ILE A 46 2.01 12.22 -11.29
N ARG A 47 2.51 12.51 -12.50
CA ARG A 47 3.74 13.28 -12.70
C ARG A 47 3.70 14.66 -12.05
N VAL A 48 2.60 15.39 -12.19
CA VAL A 48 2.45 16.75 -11.65
C VAL A 48 1.96 16.80 -10.20
N LEU A 49 1.61 15.65 -9.60
CA LEU A 49 1.21 15.56 -8.20
C LEU A 49 2.35 16.03 -7.29
N GLN A 50 2.04 16.99 -6.42
CA GLN A 50 2.91 17.46 -5.36
C GLN A 50 3.17 16.35 -4.33
N PRO A 51 4.26 16.43 -3.54
CA PRO A 51 4.55 15.39 -2.57
C PRO A 51 3.42 15.17 -1.57
N VAL A 52 2.91 13.94 -1.50
CA VAL A 52 2.04 13.45 -0.41
C VAL A 52 2.87 12.65 0.58
N THR A 53 2.34 12.37 1.78
CA THR A 53 3.07 11.55 2.77
C THR A 53 3.33 10.14 2.25
N GLN A 54 2.32 9.55 1.59
CA GLN A 54 2.42 8.25 0.96
C GLN A 54 1.49 8.17 -0.24
N LEU A 55 2.03 7.77 -1.39
CA LEU A 55 1.30 7.60 -2.64
C LEU A 55 1.11 6.11 -2.94
N TYR A 56 -0.14 5.70 -3.03
CA TYR A 56 -0.55 4.34 -3.32
C TYR A 56 -1.03 4.20 -4.75
N VAL A 57 -0.62 3.10 -5.37
CA VAL A 57 -1.24 2.59 -6.58
C VAL A 57 -1.91 1.25 -6.25
N SER A 58 -3.18 1.10 -6.61
CA SER A 58 -3.83 -0.22 -6.61
C SER A 58 -3.31 -1.05 -7.78
N VAL A 59 -2.79 -2.23 -7.50
CA VAL A 59 -2.25 -3.19 -8.47
C VAL A 59 -3.05 -4.48 -8.32
N ASP A 60 -4.23 -4.51 -8.92
CA ASP A 60 -5.20 -5.59 -8.70
C ASP A 60 -5.03 -6.78 -9.68
N ALA A 61 -4.16 -6.64 -10.69
CA ALA A 61 -3.83 -7.68 -11.65
C ALA A 61 -2.41 -7.54 -12.23
N GLY A 62 -1.79 -8.68 -12.58
CA GLY A 62 -0.49 -8.76 -13.21
C GLY A 62 -0.52 -8.67 -14.75
N THR A 63 -1.66 -8.97 -15.38
CA THR A 63 -1.80 -9.01 -16.85
C THR A 63 -2.86 -8.04 -17.37
N LYS A 64 -2.77 -7.68 -18.66
CA LYS A 64 -3.77 -6.85 -19.35
C LYS A 64 -5.17 -7.48 -19.31
N GLU A 65 -5.22 -8.80 -19.50
CA GLU A 65 -6.44 -9.59 -19.52
C GLU A 65 -7.10 -9.64 -18.13
N SER A 66 -6.31 -9.92 -17.09
CA SER A 66 -6.82 -9.94 -15.71
C SER A 66 -7.22 -8.57 -15.23
N LEU A 67 -6.45 -7.52 -15.54
CA LEU A 67 -6.79 -6.14 -15.19
C LEU A 67 -8.13 -5.74 -15.81
N LYS A 68 -8.34 -6.09 -17.08
CA LYS A 68 -9.63 -5.83 -17.75
C LYS A 68 -10.79 -6.57 -17.09
N LYS A 69 -10.56 -7.80 -16.62
CA LYS A 69 -11.59 -8.66 -16.01
C LYS A 69 -11.96 -8.19 -14.60
N ILE A 70 -10.97 -7.77 -13.81
CA ILE A 70 -11.12 -7.38 -12.41
C ILE A 70 -11.59 -5.92 -12.32
N ASP A 71 -10.86 -4.99 -12.95
CA ASP A 71 -11.06 -3.55 -12.73
C ASP A 71 -12.09 -2.92 -13.67
N ARG A 72 -12.41 -3.62 -14.77
CA ARG A 72 -13.34 -3.14 -15.81
C ARG A 72 -13.05 -1.67 -16.22
N PRO A 73 -11.81 -1.37 -16.65
CA PRO A 73 -11.36 0.00 -16.86
C PRO A 73 -12.15 0.70 -17.97
N LEU A 74 -12.34 2.01 -17.81
CA LEU A 74 -13.12 2.83 -18.74
C LEU A 74 -12.34 3.21 -20.01
N PHE A 75 -11.03 3.32 -19.90
CA PHE A 75 -10.15 3.76 -20.98
C PHE A 75 -9.81 2.59 -21.93
N ARG A 76 -9.67 2.87 -23.23
CA ARG A 76 -9.32 1.83 -24.22
C ARG A 76 -7.85 1.43 -24.13
N ASP A 77 -7.00 2.39 -23.79
CA ASP A 77 -5.55 2.33 -23.57
C ASP A 77 -5.20 2.09 -22.09
N PHE A 78 -6.12 1.48 -21.33
CA PHE A 78 -6.00 1.33 -19.88
C PHE A 78 -4.69 0.68 -19.45
N TRP A 79 -4.18 -0.29 -20.21
CA TRP A 79 -2.96 -1.03 -19.89
C TRP A 79 -1.72 -0.17 -20.11
N GLU A 80 -1.71 0.60 -21.19
CA GLU A 80 -0.62 1.50 -21.51
C GLU A 80 -0.53 2.62 -20.46
N ARG A 81 -1.68 3.18 -20.06
CA ARG A 81 -1.78 4.15 -18.94
C ARG A 81 -1.38 3.55 -17.60
N TYR A 82 -1.72 2.29 -17.37
CA TYR A 82 -1.34 1.54 -16.17
C TYR A 82 0.18 1.42 -16.06
N LEU A 83 0.84 0.88 -17.08
CA LEU A 83 2.30 0.77 -17.10
C LEU A 83 2.99 2.14 -17.02
N ASP A 84 2.42 3.17 -17.65
CA ASP A 84 2.96 4.53 -17.59
C ASP A 84 2.83 5.17 -16.21
N SER A 85 1.74 4.88 -15.49
CA SER A 85 1.53 5.30 -14.10
C SER A 85 2.54 4.64 -13.16
N LEU A 86 2.85 3.36 -13.36
CA LEU A 86 3.88 2.66 -12.60
C LEU A 86 5.27 3.29 -12.84
N ARG A 87 5.60 3.65 -14.08
CA ARG A 87 6.84 4.38 -14.40
C ARG A 87 6.86 5.78 -13.78
N ALA A 88 5.74 6.49 -13.80
CA ALA A 88 5.60 7.80 -13.18
C ALA A 88 5.73 7.74 -11.65
N LEU A 89 5.33 6.62 -11.03
CA LEU A 89 5.50 6.40 -9.60
C LEU A 89 6.99 6.27 -9.24
N LYS A 90 7.77 5.55 -10.06
CA LYS A 90 9.21 5.35 -9.85
C LYS A 90 10.01 6.65 -9.72
N THR A 91 9.56 7.71 -10.40
CA THR A 91 10.26 9.00 -10.40
C THR A 91 9.87 9.90 -9.23
N LYS A 92 8.94 9.46 -8.36
CA LYS A 92 8.57 10.19 -7.16
C LYS A 92 9.61 10.00 -6.06
N GLY A 93 9.95 11.11 -5.39
CA GLY A 93 10.81 11.08 -4.21
C GLY A 93 10.07 10.63 -2.95
N GLN A 94 8.80 11.02 -2.80
CA GLN A 94 7.99 10.61 -1.66
C GLN A 94 7.76 9.10 -1.60
N ARG A 95 7.27 8.62 -0.47
CA ARG A 95 6.97 7.21 -0.22
C ARG A 95 5.92 6.64 -1.17
N THR A 96 6.26 5.55 -1.84
CA THR A 96 5.39 4.90 -2.84
C THR A 96 5.02 3.48 -2.43
N VAL A 97 3.76 3.10 -2.68
CA VAL A 97 3.26 1.78 -2.28
C VAL A 97 2.43 1.17 -3.40
N TYR A 98 2.74 -0.08 -3.74
CA TYR A 98 1.81 -0.91 -4.49
C TYR A 98 0.90 -1.63 -3.51
N ARG A 99 -0.41 -1.50 -3.68
CA ARG A 99 -1.39 -2.23 -2.89
C ARG A 99 -2.04 -3.29 -3.77
N LEU A 100 -1.75 -4.56 -3.46
CA LEU A 100 -2.27 -5.72 -4.17
C LEU A 100 -3.44 -6.29 -3.36
N THR A 101 -4.61 -6.36 -3.98
CA THR A 101 -5.76 -7.05 -3.41
C THR A 101 -5.79 -8.50 -3.91
N LEU A 102 -5.44 -9.46 -3.05
CA LEU A 102 -5.47 -10.87 -3.43
C LEU A 102 -6.89 -11.42 -3.38
N VAL A 103 -7.29 -12.01 -4.51
CA VAL A 103 -8.56 -12.68 -4.68
C VAL A 103 -8.28 -14.12 -5.09
N LYS A 104 -8.65 -15.06 -4.21
CA LYS A 104 -8.41 -16.49 -4.45
C LYS A 104 -9.12 -16.96 -5.72
N GLY A 105 -8.35 -17.60 -6.61
CA GLY A 105 -8.82 -18.11 -7.90
C GLY A 105 -8.92 -17.05 -9.01
N TYR A 106 -8.44 -15.83 -8.79
CA TYR A 106 -8.43 -14.77 -9.80
C TYR A 106 -7.00 -14.33 -10.14
N ASN A 107 -6.23 -13.85 -9.16
CA ASN A 107 -4.94 -13.22 -9.41
C ASN A 107 -3.77 -13.85 -8.63
N THR A 108 -4.01 -14.93 -7.90
CA THR A 108 -3.00 -15.60 -7.06
C THR A 108 -1.93 -16.36 -7.86
N GLU A 109 -2.14 -16.60 -9.15
CA GLU A 109 -1.24 -17.37 -10.03
C GLU A 109 -0.28 -16.46 -10.84
N GLU A 110 -0.48 -15.13 -10.80
CA GLU A 110 0.22 -14.16 -11.66
C GLU A 110 1.55 -13.65 -11.06
N ILE A 111 2.25 -14.47 -10.28
CA ILE A 111 3.42 -14.07 -9.48
C ILE A 111 4.53 -13.47 -10.36
N GLU A 112 4.82 -14.10 -11.50
CA GLU A 112 5.82 -13.63 -12.48
C GLU A 112 5.48 -12.25 -13.04
N GLN A 113 4.20 -12.02 -13.29
CA GLN A 113 3.72 -10.79 -13.89
C GLN A 113 3.72 -9.66 -12.86
N TYR A 114 3.33 -9.94 -11.62
CA TYR A 114 3.49 -8.98 -10.52
C TYR A 114 4.95 -8.60 -10.31
N ALA A 115 5.88 -9.57 -10.31
CA ALA A 115 7.30 -9.27 -10.17
C ALA A 115 7.79 -8.30 -11.26
N LYS A 116 7.39 -8.51 -12.52
CA LYS A 116 7.71 -7.58 -13.63
C LYS A 116 7.13 -6.18 -13.45
N LEU A 117 5.91 -6.07 -12.91
CA LEU A 117 5.29 -4.76 -12.64
C LEU A 117 5.99 -4.04 -11.48
N VAL A 118 6.43 -4.77 -10.46
CA VAL A 118 7.23 -4.23 -9.37
C VAL A 118 8.59 -3.76 -9.88
N GLU A 119 9.29 -4.55 -10.70
CA GLU A 119 10.56 -4.13 -11.31
C GLU A 119 10.40 -2.86 -12.17
N LEU A 120 9.26 -2.73 -12.86
CA LEU A 120 8.96 -1.58 -13.71
C LEU A 120 8.87 -0.26 -12.92
N GLY A 121 8.13 -0.26 -11.81
CA GLY A 121 7.90 0.96 -11.04
C GLY A 121 8.70 1.11 -9.74
N ASP A 122 9.39 0.05 -9.31
CA ASP A 122 10.31 0.03 -8.16
C ASP A 122 9.77 0.76 -6.92
N PRO A 123 8.58 0.38 -6.40
CA PRO A 123 7.97 1.05 -5.27
C PRO A 123 8.80 0.87 -4.00
N ASP A 124 8.57 1.72 -2.99
CA ASP A 124 9.20 1.52 -1.68
C ASP A 124 8.63 0.30 -0.95
N PHE A 125 7.32 0.08 -1.10
CA PHE A 125 6.58 -0.96 -0.39
C PHE A 125 5.57 -1.67 -1.28
N ILE A 126 5.27 -2.91 -0.91
CA ILE A 126 4.20 -3.72 -1.48
C ILE A 126 3.32 -4.18 -0.32
N GLU A 127 2.11 -3.64 -0.25
CA GLU A 127 1.08 -4.09 0.67
C GLU A 127 0.23 -5.16 -0.02
N VAL A 128 0.27 -6.37 0.50
CA VAL A 128 -0.51 -7.49 -0.02
C VAL A 128 -1.64 -7.79 0.95
N LYS A 129 -2.88 -7.55 0.52
CA LYS A 129 -4.07 -7.68 1.35
C LYS A 129 -5.03 -8.70 0.77
N GLY A 130 -5.47 -9.66 1.58
CA GLY A 130 -6.55 -10.55 1.20
C GLY A 130 -7.89 -9.80 1.07
N VAL A 131 -8.63 -10.06 0.01
CA VAL A 131 -9.95 -9.45 -0.20
C VAL A 131 -10.88 -9.74 0.98
N THR A 132 -11.60 -8.74 1.45
CA THR A 132 -12.66 -8.91 2.44
C THR A 132 -14.00 -8.92 1.72
N TYR A 133 -14.82 -9.93 2.00
CA TYR A 133 -16.16 -10.02 1.44
C TYR A 133 -17.10 -9.06 2.17
N CYS A 134 -17.72 -8.14 1.41
CA CYS A 134 -18.59 -7.08 1.93
C CYS A 134 -20.09 -7.34 1.67
N GLY A 135 -20.46 -8.58 1.31
CA GLY A 135 -21.84 -8.96 0.96
C GLY A 135 -22.04 -9.16 -0.55
N ASP A 136 -23.22 -9.67 -0.89
CA ASP A 136 -23.64 -9.88 -2.28
C ASP A 136 -24.02 -8.53 -2.91
N SER A 137 -23.52 -8.29 -4.12
CA SER A 137 -23.96 -7.16 -4.95
C SER A 137 -24.14 -7.65 -6.38
N ASP A 138 -25.14 -7.13 -7.09
CA ASP A 138 -25.42 -7.49 -8.49
C ASP A 138 -24.22 -7.23 -9.43
N ALA A 139 -23.26 -6.42 -8.98
CA ALA A 139 -22.06 -6.05 -9.75
C ALA A 139 -20.87 -7.01 -9.57
N SER A 140 -20.87 -7.87 -8.54
CA SER A 140 -19.74 -8.69 -8.13
C SER A 140 -20.09 -10.17 -8.04
N ASN A 141 -19.26 -11.02 -8.67
CA ASN A 141 -19.35 -12.48 -8.56
C ASN A 141 -18.48 -13.04 -7.43
N LEU A 142 -17.94 -12.18 -6.55
CA LEU A 142 -17.09 -12.60 -5.45
C LEU A 142 -17.92 -13.28 -4.36
N THR A 143 -17.43 -14.41 -3.87
CA THR A 143 -18.03 -15.16 -2.77
C THR A 143 -17.06 -15.27 -1.60
N MET A 144 -17.53 -15.76 -0.45
CA MET A 144 -16.66 -16.09 0.69
C MET A 144 -15.53 -17.08 0.32
N ALA A 145 -15.72 -17.93 -0.70
CA ALA A 145 -14.67 -18.86 -1.15
C ALA A 145 -13.49 -18.15 -1.82
N ASN A 146 -13.67 -16.89 -2.25
CA ASN A 146 -12.62 -16.08 -2.87
C ASN A 146 -11.78 -15.30 -1.84
N VAL A 147 -12.18 -15.30 -0.56
CA VAL A 147 -11.41 -14.69 0.53
C VAL A 147 -10.25 -15.63 0.89
N PRO A 148 -8.98 -15.23 0.68
CA PRO A 148 -7.86 -16.07 1.04
C PRO A 148 -7.68 -16.12 2.56
N TRP A 149 -7.24 -17.26 3.07
CA TRP A 149 -6.74 -17.38 4.44
C TRP A 149 -5.41 -16.64 4.60
N HIS A 150 -5.06 -16.27 5.82
CA HIS A 150 -3.82 -15.54 6.06
C HIS A 150 -2.58 -16.31 5.62
N GLU A 151 -2.53 -17.62 5.87
CA GLU A 151 -1.45 -18.50 5.42
C GLU A 151 -1.32 -18.55 3.89
N GLU A 152 -2.43 -18.40 3.15
CA GLU A 152 -2.40 -18.33 1.68
C GLU A 152 -1.77 -17.01 1.21
N VAL A 153 -2.06 -15.90 1.90
CA VAL A 153 -1.44 -14.60 1.62
C VAL A 153 0.05 -14.62 1.97
N VAL A 154 0.44 -15.22 3.11
CA VAL A 154 1.84 -15.43 3.50
C VAL A 154 2.58 -16.24 2.43
N THR A 155 1.97 -17.33 1.94
CA THR A 155 2.56 -18.19 0.91
C THR A 155 2.76 -17.41 -0.39
N PHE A 156 1.76 -16.66 -0.84
CA PHE A 156 1.87 -15.81 -2.02
C PHE A 156 3.01 -14.78 -1.87
N VAL A 157 3.08 -14.11 -0.71
CA VAL A 157 4.10 -13.10 -0.43
C VAL A 157 5.50 -13.69 -0.44
N ARG A 158 5.71 -14.88 0.13
CA ARG A 158 7.01 -15.57 0.10
C ARG A 158 7.45 -15.90 -1.33
N LEU A 159 6.54 -16.43 -2.14
CA LEU A 159 6.82 -16.73 -3.55
C LEU A 159 7.11 -15.44 -4.35
N LEU A 160 6.46 -14.33 -4.02
CA LEU A 160 6.74 -13.03 -4.64
C LEU A 160 8.13 -12.51 -4.21
N CYS A 161 8.50 -12.61 -2.93
CA CYS A 161 9.85 -12.26 -2.45
C CYS A 161 10.95 -13.07 -3.15
N GLU A 162 10.73 -14.36 -3.42
CA GLU A 162 11.70 -15.19 -4.16
C GLU A 162 12.02 -14.62 -5.55
N ARG A 163 11.13 -13.82 -6.13
CA ARG A 163 11.33 -13.18 -7.45
C ARG A 163 11.79 -11.72 -7.35
N LEU A 164 11.81 -11.17 -6.15
CA LEU A 164 12.12 -9.77 -5.89
C LEU A 164 13.25 -9.69 -4.85
N PRO A 165 14.51 -9.98 -5.23
CA PRO A 165 15.63 -10.06 -4.28
C PRO A 165 15.91 -8.74 -3.54
N GLN A 166 15.41 -7.62 -4.04
CA GLN A 166 15.51 -6.30 -3.41
C GLN A 166 14.38 -6.01 -2.41
N PHE A 167 13.39 -6.89 -2.28
CA PHE A 167 12.30 -6.79 -1.32
C PHE A 167 12.34 -7.96 -0.33
N ASP A 168 11.91 -7.70 0.89
CA ASP A 168 11.79 -8.72 1.92
C ASP A 168 10.57 -8.43 2.81
N LEU A 169 10.11 -9.46 3.53
CA LEU A 169 8.91 -9.39 4.35
C LEU A 169 9.21 -8.60 5.63
N ALA A 170 8.60 -7.43 5.78
CA ALA A 170 8.86 -6.52 6.89
C ALA A 170 7.82 -6.66 8.01
N CYS A 171 6.54 -6.63 7.66
CA CYS A 171 5.46 -6.59 8.65
C CYS A 171 4.32 -7.53 8.26
N GLU A 172 3.53 -7.91 9.27
CA GLU A 172 2.22 -8.53 9.09
C GLU A 172 1.18 -7.79 9.92
N HIS A 173 -0.07 -7.86 9.49
CA HIS A 173 -1.25 -7.52 10.29
C HIS A 173 -2.29 -8.62 10.09
N GLU A 174 -2.18 -9.69 10.88
CA GLU A 174 -2.98 -10.91 10.75
C GLU A 174 -4.48 -10.61 10.77
N HIS A 175 -4.91 -9.70 11.66
CA HIS A 175 -6.33 -9.37 11.83
C HIS A 175 -6.97 -8.78 10.57
N SER A 176 -6.21 -8.04 9.76
CA SER A 176 -6.70 -7.48 8.49
C SER A 176 -6.25 -8.27 7.27
N ASN A 177 -5.63 -9.43 7.48
CA ASN A 177 -5.04 -10.27 6.45
C ASN A 177 -4.14 -9.47 5.48
N CYS A 178 -3.23 -8.68 6.05
CA CYS A 178 -2.33 -7.81 5.30
C CYS A 178 -0.87 -8.14 5.63
N LEU A 179 0.00 -8.13 4.63
CA LEU A 179 1.44 -8.25 4.78
C LEU A 179 2.13 -7.10 4.03
N LEU A 180 3.28 -6.68 4.54
CA LEU A 180 4.08 -5.62 3.96
C LEU A 180 5.43 -6.17 3.54
N LEU A 181 5.70 -6.18 2.23
CA LEU A 181 7.06 -6.28 1.73
C LEU A 181 7.64 -4.86 1.66
N ALA A 182 8.89 -4.72 2.06
CA ALA A 182 9.62 -3.48 1.97
C ALA A 182 10.87 -3.66 1.13
N ASN A 183 11.23 -2.63 0.36
CA ASN A 183 12.53 -2.59 -0.30
C ASN A 183 13.62 -2.61 0.78
N THR A 184 14.67 -3.41 0.57
CA THR A 184 15.78 -3.62 1.52
C THR A 184 16.55 -2.36 1.85
N LYS A 185 16.40 -1.26 1.09
CA LYS A 185 16.90 0.07 1.47
C LYS A 185 16.31 0.61 2.78
N PHE A 186 15.18 0.07 3.23
CA PHE A 186 14.58 0.37 4.55
C PHE A 186 15.06 -0.57 5.66
N ARG A 187 16.02 -1.46 5.39
CA ARG A 187 16.63 -2.32 6.41
C ARG A 187 18.02 -1.79 6.76
N ILE A 188 18.16 -1.23 7.97
CA ILE A 188 19.41 -0.61 8.46
C ILE A 188 19.77 -1.31 9.76
N ASP A 189 21.02 -1.78 9.87
CA ASP A 189 21.52 -2.51 11.05
C ASP A 189 20.58 -3.64 11.50
N ASP A 190 20.12 -4.44 10.53
CA ASP A 190 19.16 -5.55 10.69
C ASP A 190 17.79 -5.16 11.29
N LYS A 191 17.45 -3.87 11.26
CA LYS A 191 16.15 -3.35 11.68
C LYS A 191 15.39 -2.75 10.51
N TRP A 192 14.09 -2.98 10.51
CA TRP A 192 13.19 -2.35 9.55
C TRP A 192 12.92 -0.89 9.95
N HIS A 193 12.93 -0.01 8.95
CA HIS A 193 12.57 1.40 9.06
C HIS A 193 11.34 1.70 8.18
N THR A 194 10.30 0.89 8.33
CA THR A 194 9.06 1.05 7.55
C THR A 194 8.08 2.03 8.17
N TRP A 195 8.35 2.58 9.37
CA TRP A 195 7.48 3.57 9.99
C TRP A 195 7.70 4.97 9.42
N ILE A 196 6.74 5.87 9.62
CA ILE A 196 6.79 7.25 9.11
C ILE A 196 7.10 8.20 10.28
N ASP A 197 8.18 8.97 10.12
CA ASP A 197 8.44 10.15 10.95
C ASP A 197 7.65 11.34 10.37
N TYR A 198 6.43 11.54 10.88
CA TYR A 198 5.54 12.58 10.37
C TYR A 198 6.08 14.00 10.57
N GLU A 199 6.85 14.23 11.65
CA GLU A 199 7.46 15.53 11.91
C GLU A 199 8.50 15.84 10.84
N LYS A 200 9.43 14.90 10.59
CA LYS A 200 10.42 15.03 9.51
C LYS A 200 9.78 15.15 8.13
N PHE A 201 8.73 14.39 7.84
CA PHE A 201 8.00 14.53 6.57
C PHE A 201 7.49 15.97 6.39
N HIS A 202 6.86 16.53 7.43
CA HIS A 202 6.32 17.88 7.37
C HIS A 202 7.40 18.97 7.31
N GLU A 203 8.61 18.70 7.80
CA GLU A 203 9.77 19.57 7.58
C GLU A 203 10.27 19.48 6.14
N CYS A 204 10.43 18.26 5.61
CA CYS A 204 10.89 18.01 4.24
C CYS A 204 9.97 18.69 3.22
N VAL A 205 8.65 18.49 3.34
CA VAL A 205 7.69 19.10 2.40
C VAL A 205 7.65 20.63 2.52
N ALA A 206 7.87 21.18 3.72
CA ALA A 206 7.93 22.63 3.92
C ALA A 206 9.16 23.25 3.25
N ARG A 207 10.34 22.60 3.36
CA ARG A 207 11.58 23.04 2.68
C ARG A 207 11.47 22.90 1.17
N HIS A 208 10.94 21.78 0.69
CA HIS A 208 10.65 21.54 -0.72
C HIS A 208 9.76 22.65 -1.30
N LYS A 209 8.68 23.00 -0.60
CA LYS A 209 7.76 24.07 -1.02
C LYS A 209 8.40 25.44 -0.99
N ALA A 210 9.12 25.78 0.08
CA ALA A 210 9.79 27.08 0.24
C ALA A 210 10.83 27.35 -0.87
N THR A 211 11.40 26.29 -1.43
CA THR A 211 12.38 26.37 -2.52
C THR A 211 11.77 26.12 -3.90
N SER A 212 10.43 26.07 -4.01
CA SER A 212 9.71 25.77 -5.26
C SER A 212 10.22 24.49 -5.95
N GLY A 213 10.55 23.49 -5.14
CA GLY A 213 10.98 22.17 -5.58
C GLY A 213 12.48 22.00 -5.82
N ALA A 214 13.30 23.04 -5.59
CA ALA A 214 14.75 22.91 -5.76
C ALA A 214 15.40 22.02 -4.68
N GLU A 215 14.93 22.08 -3.43
CA GLU A 215 15.32 21.12 -2.40
C GLU A 215 14.43 19.87 -2.49
N THR A 216 15.02 18.75 -2.88
CA THR A 216 14.34 17.46 -3.01
C THR A 216 14.53 16.62 -1.75
N PHE A 217 13.59 15.70 -1.50
CA PHE A 217 13.71 14.68 -0.47
C PHE A 217 13.19 13.34 -1.00
N THR A 218 13.54 12.29 -0.29
CA THR A 218 13.16 10.91 -0.57
C THR A 218 12.40 10.32 0.61
N SER A 219 11.80 9.14 0.41
CA SER A 219 11.16 8.36 1.47
C SER A 219 12.09 7.95 2.62
N LEU A 220 13.42 8.00 2.40
CA LEU A 220 14.42 7.70 3.42
C LEU A 220 14.63 8.86 4.41
N ASP A 221 14.33 10.10 4.01
CA ASP A 221 14.56 11.30 4.85
C ASP A 221 13.59 11.41 6.03
N TYR A 222 12.50 10.64 5.99
CA TYR A 222 11.45 10.63 7.01
C TYR A 222 11.01 9.22 7.42
N MET A 223 11.91 8.24 7.27
CA MET A 223 11.69 6.90 7.80
C MET A 223 11.97 6.83 9.31
N ALA A 224 11.21 6.00 10.00
CA ALA A 224 11.39 5.69 11.41
C ALA A 224 11.42 4.17 11.61
N VAL A 225 12.05 3.74 12.71
CA VAL A 225 12.14 2.32 13.08
C VAL A 225 10.73 1.72 13.16
N THR A 226 10.56 0.57 12.52
CA THR A 226 9.33 -0.22 12.59
C THR A 226 9.10 -0.68 14.03
N PRO A 227 7.90 -0.48 14.59
CA PRO A 227 7.59 -1.01 15.92
C PRO A 227 7.75 -2.53 16.00
N ASP A 228 8.33 -3.03 17.08
CA ASP A 228 8.65 -4.46 17.22
C ASP A 228 7.41 -5.37 17.09
N TRP A 229 6.25 -4.90 17.57
CA TRP A 229 4.96 -5.60 17.46
C TRP A 229 4.40 -5.68 16.04
N ALA A 230 4.91 -4.85 15.11
CA ALA A 230 4.50 -4.83 13.71
C ALA A 230 5.34 -5.75 12.84
N VAL A 231 6.57 -6.06 13.26
CA VAL A 231 7.51 -6.88 12.49
C VAL A 231 6.95 -8.30 12.35
N ILE A 232 7.17 -8.90 11.18
CA ILE A 232 6.78 -10.28 10.89
C ILE A 232 7.31 -11.24 11.97
N GLY A 233 6.44 -12.14 12.46
CA GLY A 233 6.81 -13.12 13.49
C GLY A 233 6.81 -12.59 14.92
N SER A 234 6.41 -11.35 15.14
CA SER A 234 6.09 -10.83 16.48
C SER A 234 4.92 -11.61 17.12
N ASN A 235 4.86 -11.61 18.45
CA ASN A 235 3.76 -12.28 19.17
C ASN A 235 2.42 -11.61 18.91
N GLU A 236 2.46 -10.30 18.68
CA GLU A 236 1.34 -9.41 18.42
C GLU A 236 0.77 -9.58 17.00
N ARG A 237 1.59 -10.09 16.06
CA ARG A 237 1.25 -10.29 14.65
C ARG A 237 0.66 -9.02 14.00
N GLY A 238 1.27 -7.88 14.32
CA GLY A 238 0.84 -6.58 13.83
C GLY A 238 -0.17 -5.85 14.68
N PHE A 239 -0.82 -6.50 15.65
CA PHE A 239 -1.85 -5.83 16.42
C PHE A 239 -1.21 -4.91 17.47
N ASP A 240 -1.50 -3.61 17.42
CA ASP A 240 -0.92 -2.65 18.35
C ASP A 240 -1.24 -3.06 19.81
N PRO A 241 -0.24 -3.21 20.70
CA PRO A 241 -0.44 -3.55 22.10
C PRO A 241 -1.38 -2.62 22.88
N ILE A 242 -1.56 -1.38 22.43
CA ILE A 242 -2.47 -0.42 23.09
C ILE A 242 -3.94 -0.64 22.70
N ASP A 243 -4.19 -1.36 21.60
CA ASP A 243 -5.54 -1.64 21.13
C ASP A 243 -6.14 -2.86 21.84
N THR A 244 -7.48 -2.87 21.95
CA THR A 244 -8.20 -4.01 22.54
C THR A 244 -8.66 -4.97 21.46
N ARG A 245 -8.12 -6.19 21.43
CA ARG A 245 -8.53 -7.24 20.48
C ARG A 245 -9.86 -7.87 20.89
N TRP A 246 -10.87 -7.72 20.05
CA TRP A 246 -12.18 -8.32 20.26
C TRP A 246 -12.31 -9.67 19.55
N TYR A 247 -12.36 -10.74 20.34
CA TYR A 247 -12.57 -12.09 19.82
C TYR A 247 -14.07 -12.41 19.74
N ARG A 248 -14.51 -13.05 18.65
CA ARG A 248 -15.87 -13.61 18.58
C ARG A 248 -16.01 -14.69 19.66
N LYS A 249 -17.20 -14.77 20.29
CA LYS A 249 -17.48 -15.65 21.45
C LYS A 249 -17.11 -17.13 21.26
N SER A 250 -17.01 -17.64 20.04
CA SER A 250 -16.56 -19.02 19.77
C SER A 250 -15.05 -19.20 19.78
N THR A 251 -14.26 -18.16 19.47
CA THR A 251 -12.79 -18.20 19.43
C THR A 251 -12.18 -18.10 20.82
N ALA A 252 -12.85 -17.44 21.76
CA ALA A 252 -12.41 -17.37 23.17
C ALA A 252 -12.27 -18.75 23.84
N LYS A 253 -12.99 -19.77 23.34
CA LYS A 253 -12.85 -21.15 23.83
C LYS A 253 -11.61 -21.90 23.32
N LYS A 254 -10.94 -21.43 22.27
CA LYS A 254 -9.72 -22.09 21.75
C LYS A 254 -8.44 -21.68 22.49
N ASN A 255 -8.43 -20.55 23.22
CA ASN A 255 -7.25 -20.04 23.91
C ASN A 255 -7.19 -20.39 25.41
N LEU A 256 -7.99 -21.36 25.88
CA LEU A 256 -8.01 -21.82 27.27
C LEU A 256 -7.58 -23.29 27.45
N SER A 257 -7.07 -23.95 26.40
CA SER A 257 -6.52 -25.30 26.51
C SER A 257 -5.46 -25.55 25.44
N GLY A 258 -4.20 -25.68 25.87
CA GLY A 258 -3.05 -26.05 25.04
C GLY A 258 -1.74 -25.61 25.69
N CYS A 259 -1.34 -26.17 26.84
CA CYS A 259 -0.48 -27.37 26.91
C CYS A 259 -0.76 -28.48 25.90
#